data_AF-A0A6P8YC80-F1
#
_entry.id   AF-A0A6P8YC80-F1
#
_cell.length_a   1.000
_cell.length_b   1.000
_cell.length_c   1.000
_cell.angle_alpha   90.00
_cell.angle_beta   90.00
_cell.angle_gamma   90.00
#
_symmetry.space_group_name_H-M   'P 1'
#
loop_
_entity.id
_entity.type
_entity.pdbx_description
1 polymer ?
#
loop_
_entity_poly.entity_id
_entity_poly.type
_entity_poly.pdbx_seq_one_letter_code
_entity_poly.pdbx_strand_id
1 'polypeptide(L)'
;MSKIAIVVVLAVAACLIPDAMSACSSSQLDNLENQLEICSKGLPVQQFDGYWRWARDVTSRLKRETTCDLSKAPALFRSELRSIGYIGKKDLDRAVTCIANSIQYGICC
;
A
#
# COMPACT_ATOMS: atom_id res chain seq x y z
N MET A 1 29.91 59.61 3.63
CA MET A 1 29.90 58.78 2.40
C MET A 1 29.47 57.36 2.80
N SER A 2 28.16 57.09 2.80
CA SER A 2 27.60 55.80 3.26
C SER A 2 27.50 54.83 2.09
N LYS A 3 28.20 53.70 2.19
CA LYS A 3 28.13 52.59 1.23
C LYS A 3 26.92 51.72 1.58
N ILE A 4 25.86 51.80 0.78
CA ILE A 4 24.70 50.90 0.89
C ILE A 4 25.11 49.58 0.26
N ALA A 5 25.35 48.57 1.10
CA ALA A 5 25.55 47.20 0.65
C ALA A 5 24.18 46.61 0.30
N ILE A 6 23.89 46.46 -0.98
CA ILE A 6 22.70 45.78 -1.48
C ILE A 6 22.95 44.27 -1.33
N VAL A 7 22.40 43.68 -0.28
CA VAL A 7 22.34 42.22 -0.14
C VAL A 7 21.21 41.72 -1.03
N VAL A 8 21.56 41.24 -2.22
CA VAL A 8 20.63 40.52 -3.10
C VAL A 8 20.43 39.13 -2.50
N VAL A 9 19.38 38.99 -1.68
CA VAL A 9 18.88 37.69 -1.25
C VAL A 9 18.17 37.06 -2.45
N LEU A 10 18.91 36.27 -3.23
CA LEU A 10 18.34 35.33 -4.18
C LEU A 10 17.54 34.30 -3.39
N ALA A 11 16.26 34.56 -3.20
CA ALA A 11 15.29 33.56 -2.81
C ALA A 11 15.24 32.53 -3.94
N VAL A 12 16.04 31.47 -3.81
CA VAL A 12 15.87 30.26 -4.59
C VAL A 12 14.53 29.69 -4.13
N ALA A 13 13.46 30.06 -4.84
CA ALA A 13 12.24 29.30 -4.87
C ALA A 13 12.60 27.94 -5.48
N ALA A 14 13.14 27.05 -4.66
CA ALA A 14 13.18 25.65 -4.96
C ALA A 14 11.72 25.26 -5.13
N CYS A 15 11.31 25.08 -6.39
CA CYS A 15 10.09 24.38 -6.74
C CYS A 15 10.05 23.13 -5.88
N LEU A 16 9.18 23.12 -4.87
CA LEU A 16 8.60 21.89 -4.34
C LEU A 16 7.79 21.32 -5.52
N ILE A 17 8.49 20.68 -6.45
CA ILE A 17 7.87 19.79 -7.41
C ILE A 17 7.20 18.76 -6.51
N PRO A 18 5.85 18.65 -6.50
CA PRO A 18 5.22 17.56 -5.77
C PRO A 18 5.87 16.29 -6.29
N ASP A 19 6.53 15.52 -5.41
CA ASP A 19 7.09 14.23 -5.73
C ASP A 19 6.10 13.52 -6.64
N ALA A 20 6.50 13.32 -7.90
CA ALA A 20 5.61 12.75 -8.90
C ALA A 20 5.13 11.44 -8.30
N MET A 21 3.85 11.38 -7.91
CA MET A 21 3.28 10.25 -7.22
C MET A 21 3.34 9.06 -8.19
N SER A 22 4.44 8.32 -8.14
CA SER A 22 4.79 7.30 -9.11
C SER A 22 4.05 6.01 -8.81
N ALA A 23 3.80 5.18 -9.83
CA ALA A 23 3.28 3.83 -9.64
C ALA A 23 4.14 3.03 -8.64
N CYS A 24 3.54 2.02 -8.00
CA CYS A 24 4.28 1.18 -7.07
C CYS A 24 5.42 0.44 -7.79
N SER A 25 6.61 0.48 -7.19
CA SER A 25 7.74 -0.34 -7.65
C SER A 25 7.43 -1.83 -7.45
N SER A 26 8.08 -2.70 -8.24
CA SER A 26 7.94 -4.15 -8.08
C SER A 26 8.28 -4.60 -6.66
N SER A 27 9.35 -4.05 -6.06
CA SER A 27 9.73 -4.40 -4.69
C SER A 27 8.67 -4.05 -3.64
N GLN A 28 7.97 -2.92 -3.79
CA GLN A 28 6.85 -2.57 -2.90
C GLN A 28 5.69 -3.56 -3.05
N LEU A 29 5.39 -3.98 -4.27
CA LEU A 29 4.33 -4.94 -4.55
C LEU A 29 4.68 -6.35 -4.06
N ASP A 30 5.92 -6.79 -4.26
CA ASP A 30 6.41 -8.09 -3.78
C ASP A 30 6.39 -8.13 -2.24
N ASN A 31 6.81 -7.04 -1.59
CA ASN A 31 6.72 -6.94 -0.13
C ASN A 31 5.27 -6.97 0.34
N LEU A 32 4.37 -6.25 -0.35
CA LEU A 32 2.94 -6.29 -0.03
C LEU A 32 2.37 -7.71 -0.19
N GLU A 33 2.72 -8.43 -1.26
CA GLU A 33 2.29 -9.81 -1.48
C GLU A 33 2.68 -10.71 -0.29
N ASN A 34 3.92 -10.59 0.19
CA ASN A 34 4.38 -11.31 1.38
C ASN A 34 3.58 -10.93 2.65
N GLN A 35 3.31 -9.64 2.86
CA GLN A 35 2.52 -9.18 4.02
C GLN A 35 1.08 -9.71 3.97
N LEU A 36 0.49 -9.70 2.77
CA LEU A 36 -0.83 -10.25 2.52
C LEU A 36 -0.87 -11.73 2.92
N GLU A 37 0.09 -12.53 2.45
CA GLU A 37 0.20 -13.95 2.82
C GLU A 37 0.33 -14.15 4.33
N ILE A 38 1.24 -13.42 4.98
CA ILE A 38 1.46 -13.49 6.43
C ILE A 38 0.19 -13.13 7.20
N CYS A 39 -0.44 -12.00 6.89
CA CYS A 39 -1.63 -11.52 7.58
C CYS A 39 -2.87 -12.40 7.36
N SER A 40 -2.88 -13.17 6.27
CA SER A 40 -3.95 -14.12 5.96
C SER A 40 -3.76 -15.50 6.59
N LYS A 41 -2.61 -15.78 7.23
CA LYS A 41 -2.37 -17.07 7.91
C LYS A 41 -3.45 -17.31 8.96
N GLY A 42 -4.24 -18.36 8.75
CA GLY A 42 -5.34 -18.75 9.64
C GLY A 42 -6.73 -18.41 9.10
N LEU A 43 -6.85 -17.69 7.98
CA LEU A 43 -8.10 -17.66 7.26
C LEU A 43 -8.29 -19.02 6.58
N PRO A 44 -9.45 -19.70 6.72
CA PRO A 44 -9.73 -20.94 6.02
C PRO A 44 -10.08 -20.66 4.55
N VAL A 45 -9.24 -19.87 3.86
CA VAL A 45 -9.47 -19.47 2.46
C VAL A 45 -9.14 -20.59 1.49
N GLN A 46 -8.36 -21.59 1.92
CA GLN A 46 -7.96 -22.76 1.12
C GLN A 46 -9.14 -23.59 0.60
N GLN A 47 -10.31 -23.49 1.25
CA GLN A 47 -11.52 -24.18 0.84
C GLN A 47 -12.25 -23.52 -0.35
N PHE A 48 -11.86 -22.30 -0.74
CA PHE A 48 -12.46 -21.58 -1.86
C PHE A 48 -11.62 -21.75 -3.11
N ASP A 49 -12.29 -21.91 -4.25
CA ASP A 49 -11.60 -21.95 -5.53
C ASP A 49 -10.90 -20.61 -5.81
N GLY A 50 -9.70 -20.66 -6.39
CA GLY A 50 -8.90 -19.46 -6.67
C GLY A 50 -8.24 -18.80 -5.45
N TYR A 51 -8.22 -19.44 -4.27
CA TYR A 51 -7.62 -18.85 -3.05
C TYR A 51 -6.14 -18.48 -3.17
N TRP A 52 -5.40 -18.98 -4.15
CA TRP A 52 -3.99 -18.63 -4.33
C TRP A 52 -3.82 -17.34 -5.16
N ARG A 53 -4.89 -16.79 -5.74
CA ARG A 53 -4.84 -15.62 -6.64
C ARG A 53 -5.08 -14.29 -5.95
N TRP A 54 -5.81 -14.24 -4.84
CA TRP A 54 -6.28 -12.98 -4.27
C TRP A 54 -5.13 -12.01 -3.93
N ALA A 55 -3.99 -12.51 -3.44
CA ALA A 55 -2.84 -11.65 -3.12
C ALA A 55 -2.27 -10.98 -4.38
N ARG A 56 -2.12 -11.78 -5.44
CA ARG A 56 -1.72 -11.31 -6.78
C ARG A 56 -2.73 -10.37 -7.40
N ASP A 57 -4.02 -10.57 -7.18
CA ASP A 57 -5.08 -9.69 -7.70
C ASP A 57 -5.05 -8.32 -7.00
N VAL A 58 -4.80 -8.29 -5.68
CA VAL A 58 -4.57 -7.04 -4.93
C VAL A 58 -3.35 -6.29 -5.49
N THR A 59 -2.19 -6.95 -5.61
CA THR A 59 -0.96 -6.31 -6.11
C THR A 59 -1.09 -5.92 -7.59
N SER A 60 -1.79 -6.70 -8.40
CA SER A 60 -2.07 -6.39 -9.82
C SER A 60 -3.00 -5.19 -10.00
N ARG A 61 -3.95 -4.98 -9.08
CA ARG A 61 -4.78 -3.76 -9.07
C ARG A 61 -3.94 -2.53 -8.73
N LEU A 62 -3.09 -2.63 -7.70
CA LEU A 62 -2.20 -1.54 -7.29
C LEU A 62 -1.15 -1.20 -8.36
N LYS A 63 -0.62 -2.22 -9.05
CA LYS A 63 0.32 -2.03 -10.18
C LYS A 63 -0.25 -1.20 -11.33
N ARG A 64 -1.57 -1.23 -11.51
CA ARG A 64 -2.27 -0.48 -12.57
C ARG A 64 -2.53 0.98 -12.17
N GLU A 65 -2.29 1.35 -10.92
CA GLU A 65 -2.45 2.73 -10.49
C GLU A 65 -1.26 3.58 -10.94
N THR A 66 -1.55 4.82 -11.35
CA THR A 66 -0.53 5.81 -11.73
C THR A 66 0.27 6.31 -10.53
N THR A 67 -0.28 6.12 -9.33
CA THR A 67 0.23 6.57 -8.04
C THR A 67 0.25 5.41 -7.08
N CYS A 68 1.37 5.22 -6.39
CA CYS A 68 1.50 4.17 -5.39
C CYS A 68 0.79 4.56 -4.11
N ASP A 69 -0.43 4.06 -3.93
CA ASP A 69 -1.18 4.16 -2.70
C ASP A 69 -1.43 2.78 -2.09
N LEU A 70 -0.45 2.31 -1.31
CA LEU A 70 -0.56 1.03 -0.62
C LEU A 70 -1.69 1.02 0.42
N SER A 71 -2.16 2.18 0.90
CA SER A 71 -3.24 2.26 1.89
C SER A 71 -4.58 1.68 1.39
N LYS A 72 -4.72 1.48 0.08
CA LYS A 72 -5.86 0.79 -0.54
C LYS A 72 -5.82 -0.73 -0.40
N ALA A 73 -4.65 -1.32 -0.14
CA ALA A 73 -4.49 -2.77 -0.09
C ALA A 73 -5.43 -3.49 0.91
N PRO A 74 -5.68 -2.99 2.14
CA PRO A 74 -6.61 -3.63 3.07
C PRO A 74 -8.06 -3.70 2.53
N ALA A 75 -8.51 -2.64 1.84
CA ALA A 75 -9.83 -2.60 1.23
C ALA A 75 -9.94 -3.54 0.03
N LEU A 76 -8.91 -3.57 -0.83
CA LEU A 76 -8.82 -4.50 -1.96
C LEU A 76 -8.81 -5.96 -1.47
N PHE A 77 -7.99 -6.28 -0.47
CA PHE A 77 -7.93 -7.59 0.15
C PHE A 77 -9.30 -8.04 0.68
N ARG A 78 -10.00 -7.17 1.41
CA ARG A 78 -11.35 -7.45 1.89
C ARG A 78 -12.33 -7.73 0.73
N SER A 79 -12.22 -6.97 -0.35
CA SER A 79 -13.06 -7.15 -1.54
C SER A 79 -12.81 -8.50 -2.20
N GLU A 80 -11.54 -8.87 -2.42
CA GLU A 80 -11.16 -10.13 -3.06
C GLU A 80 -11.58 -11.35 -2.24
N LEU A 81 -11.40 -11.30 -0.91
CA LEU A 81 -11.85 -12.39 -0.05
C LEU A 81 -13.37 -12.53 -0.06
N ARG A 82 -14.12 -11.43 -0.15
CA ARG A 82 -15.58 -11.49 -0.31
C ARG A 82 -16.00 -12.06 -1.66
N SER A 83 -15.30 -11.73 -2.75
CA SER A 83 -15.65 -12.25 -4.08
C SER A 83 -15.42 -13.75 -4.21
N ILE A 84 -14.47 -14.33 -3.46
CA ILE A 84 -14.30 -15.79 -3.39
C ILE A 84 -15.26 -16.46 -2.39
N GLY A 85 -16.15 -15.70 -1.73
CA GLY A 85 -17.18 -16.23 -0.83
C GLY A 85 -16.79 -16.31 0.65
N TYR A 86 -15.69 -15.69 1.06
CA TYR A 86 -15.30 -15.66 2.48
C TYR A 86 -16.20 -14.71 3.30
N ILE A 87 -16.89 -15.27 4.30
CA ILE A 87 -17.83 -14.53 5.17
C ILE A 87 -17.37 -14.38 6.63
N GLY A 88 -16.18 -14.90 6.97
CA GLY A 88 -15.65 -14.90 8.34
C GLY A 88 -15.24 -13.50 8.82
N LYS A 89 -16.21 -12.73 9.36
CA LYS A 89 -16.03 -11.31 9.68
C LYS A 89 -14.87 -11.02 10.65
N LYS A 90 -14.77 -11.76 11.76
CA LYS A 90 -13.78 -11.48 12.81
C LYS A 90 -12.35 -11.73 12.34
N ASP A 91 -12.12 -12.87 11.70
CA ASP A 91 -10.78 -13.22 11.23
C ASP A 91 -10.39 -12.35 10.02
N LEU A 92 -11.36 -12.01 9.15
CA LEU A 92 -11.18 -11.02 8.07
C LEU A 92 -10.73 -9.68 8.62
N ASP A 93 -11.40 -9.15 9.64
CA ASP A 93 -11.09 -7.85 10.21
C ASP A 93 -9.73 -7.84 10.90
N ARG A 94 -9.33 -8.96 11.52
CA ARG A 94 -7.98 -9.14 12.07
C ARG A 94 -6.92 -9.11 10.97
N ALA A 95 -7.13 -9.84 9.87
CA ALA A 95 -6.21 -9.85 8.73
C ALA A 95 -6.12 -8.48 8.06
N VAL A 96 -7.25 -7.79 7.85
CA VAL A 96 -7.29 -6.41 7.31
C VAL A 96 -6.52 -5.45 8.21
N THR A 97 -6.68 -5.55 9.53
CA THR A 97 -5.96 -4.71 10.50
C THR A 97 -4.46 -4.99 10.47
N CYS A 98 -4.07 -6.25 10.37
CA CYS A 98 -2.68 -6.67 10.20
C CYS A 98 -2.04 -6.02 8.96
N ILE A 99 -2.73 -6.05 7.82
CA ILE A 99 -2.24 -5.43 6.56
C ILE A 99 -2.12 -3.92 6.70
N ALA A 100 -3.12 -3.26 7.32
CA ALA A 100 -3.07 -1.81 7.54
C ALA A 100 -1.86 -1.43 8.41
N ASN A 101 -1.60 -2.19 9.47
CA ASN A 101 -0.47 -1.96 10.36
C ASN A 101 0.88 -2.23 9.68
N SER A 102 0.99 -3.27 8.85
CA SER A 102 2.24 -3.58 8.15
C SER A 102 2.60 -2.50 7.13
N ILE A 103 1.61 -1.90 6.47
CA ILE A 103 1.80 -0.76 5.57
C ILE A 103 2.18 0.51 6.34
N GLN A 104 1.49 0.80 7.45
CA GLN A 104 1.69 2.03 8.20
C GLN A 104 3.01 2.05 8.97
N TYR A 105 3.42 0.91 9.53
CA TYR A 105 4.55 0.83 10.45
C TYR A 105 5.74 0.01 9.91
N GLY A 106 5.60 -0.66 8.77
CA GLY A 106 6.62 -1.57 8.24
C GLY A 106 6.82 -2.83 9.10
N ILE A 107 5.85 -3.16 9.95
CA ILE A 107 5.94 -4.27 10.89
C ILE A 107 5.30 -5.53 10.27
N CYS A 108 6.08 -6.60 10.14
CA CYS A 108 5.54 -7.94 9.87
C CYS A 108 4.82 -8.44 11.14
N CYS A 109 3.59 -8.95 10.99
CA CYS A 109 2.85 -9.59 12.09
C CYS A 109 3.21 -11.07 12.26
#